data_AF-A0A1T1B5Z1-F1
#
_entry.id   AF-A0A1T1B5Z1-F1
#
_cell.length_a   1.000
_cell.length_b   1.000
_cell.length_c   1.000
_cell.angle_alpha   90.00
_cell.angle_beta   90.00
_cell.angle_gamma   90.00
#
_symmetry.space_group_name_H-M   'P 1'
#
loop_
_entity.id
_entity.type
_entity.pdbx_description
1 polymer ?
#
loop_
_entity_poly.entity_id
_entity_poly.type
_entity_poly.pdbx_seq_one_letter_code
_entity_poly.pdbx_strand_id
1 'polypeptide(L)'
;MDSRKTYRPHGQRLTELREANGLKPKDLAARVSLDVRTINDYEDGESTDRFQYNQLRAIADFFSVPMEYLVEEVAEDAISQPVQRATHCRKGKKSSRASHPAAMGI
;
A
#
# COMPACT_ATOMS: atom_id res chain seq x y z
N MET A 1 25.59 4.48 1.09
CA MET A 1 24.25 4.02 1.47
C MET A 1 23.30 5.11 1.01
N ASP A 2 22.59 4.90 -0.10
CA ASP A 2 21.82 5.93 -0.81
C ASP A 2 20.51 6.26 -0.07
N SER A 3 20.60 7.17 0.90
CA SER A 3 19.51 7.54 1.81
C SER A 3 18.37 8.38 1.18
N ARG A 4 18.28 8.45 -0.16
CA ARG A 4 17.25 9.24 -0.88
C ARG A 4 16.38 8.42 -1.84
N LYS A 5 16.59 7.10 -1.96
CA LYS A 5 15.75 6.27 -2.84
C LYS A 5 14.39 6.00 -2.18
N THR A 6 13.33 6.49 -2.80
CA THR A 6 11.95 6.08 -2.52
C THR A 6 11.63 4.86 -3.36
N TYR A 7 11.33 3.74 -2.71
CA TYR A 7 10.99 2.49 -3.39
C TYR A 7 9.46 2.37 -3.50
N ARG A 8 8.97 2.11 -4.72
CA ARG A 8 7.57 1.77 -4.98
C ARG A 8 7.45 0.26 -5.22
N PRO A 9 6.90 -0.52 -4.27
CA PRO A 9 6.72 -1.95 -4.46
C PRO A 9 5.69 -2.23 -5.55
N HIS A 10 5.94 -3.26 -6.33
CA HIS A 10 5.04 -3.74 -7.38
C HIS A 10 4.13 -4.82 -6.80
N GLY A 11 2.99 -4.40 -6.23
CA GLY A 11 2.07 -5.29 -5.50
C GLY A 11 1.70 -6.57 -6.24
N GLN A 12 1.43 -6.48 -7.55
CA GLN A 12 1.12 -7.65 -8.38
C GLN A 12 2.22 -8.73 -8.37
N ARG A 13 3.51 -8.34 -8.44
CA ARG A 13 4.63 -9.30 -8.43
C ARG A 13 4.75 -9.99 -7.06
N LEU A 14 4.47 -9.25 -5.98
CA LEU A 14 4.44 -9.80 -4.63
C LEU A 14 3.32 -10.83 -4.49
N THR A 15 2.12 -10.53 -5.01
CA THR A 15 0.98 -11.45 -5.05
C THR A 15 1.31 -12.73 -5.82
N GLU A 16 1.88 -12.61 -7.01
CA GLU A 16 2.28 -13.75 -7.85
C GLU A 16 3.32 -14.64 -7.13
N LEU A 17 4.34 -14.05 -6.50
CA LEU A 17 5.34 -14.79 -5.72
C LEU A 17 4.71 -15.51 -4.52
N ARG A 18 3.80 -14.83 -3.82
CA ARG A 18 3.08 -15.40 -2.68
C ARG A 18 2.24 -16.60 -3.10
N GLU A 19 1.50 -16.49 -4.19
CA GLU A 19 0.64 -17.54 -4.72
C GLU A 19 1.44 -18.71 -5.28
N ALA A 20 2.56 -18.45 -5.97
CA ALA A 20 3.47 -19.49 -6.45
C ALA A 20 4.07 -20.33 -5.31
N ASN A 21 4.23 -19.74 -4.12
CA ASN A 21 4.69 -20.42 -2.91
C ASN A 21 3.55 -20.97 -2.02
N GLY A 22 2.29 -20.78 -2.41
CA GLY A 22 1.12 -21.24 -1.65
C GLY A 22 0.94 -20.56 -0.29
N LEU A 23 1.47 -19.34 -0.12
CA LEU A 23 1.44 -18.61 1.16
C LEU A 23 0.21 -17.71 1.26
N LYS A 24 -0.34 -17.54 2.47
CA LYS A 24 -1.31 -16.48 2.75
C LYS A 24 -0.58 -15.20 3.17
N PRO A 25 -1.18 -14.01 3.03
CA PRO A 25 -0.56 -12.75 3.48
C PRO A 25 -0.12 -12.80 4.95
N LYS A 26 -0.92 -13.45 5.80
CA LYS A 26 -0.58 -13.68 7.22
C LYS A 26 0.65 -14.56 7.43
N ASP A 27 0.81 -15.59 6.60
CA ASP A 27 1.93 -16.52 6.70
C ASP A 27 3.22 -15.83 6.24
N LEU A 28 3.15 -15.08 5.15
CA LEU A 28 4.26 -14.25 4.68
C LEU A 28 4.67 -13.24 5.75
N ALA A 29 3.71 -12.46 6.28
CA ALA A 29 3.95 -11.49 7.34
C ALA A 29 4.67 -12.12 8.55
N ALA A 30 4.24 -13.30 9.00
CA ALA A 30 4.90 -14.02 10.10
C ALA A 30 6.34 -14.45 9.76
N ARG A 31 6.60 -14.86 8.52
CA ARG A 31 7.94 -15.30 8.07
C ARG A 31 8.94 -14.16 7.97
N VAL A 32 8.51 -13.00 7.49
CA VAL A 32 9.36 -11.79 7.39
C VAL A 32 9.28 -10.87 8.61
N SER A 33 8.54 -11.26 9.66
CA SER A 33 8.33 -10.47 10.87
C SER A 33 7.77 -9.07 10.59
N LEU A 34 6.82 -8.99 9.65
CA LEU A 34 6.09 -7.78 9.30
C LEU A 34 4.63 -7.87 9.74
N ASP A 35 3.94 -6.72 9.76
CA ASP A 35 2.50 -6.71 9.99
C ASP A 35 1.75 -7.17 8.73
N VAL A 36 0.62 -7.85 8.93
CA VAL A 36 -0.24 -8.32 7.83
C VAL A 36 -0.78 -7.14 7.02
N ARG A 37 -1.12 -6.04 7.70
CA ARG A 37 -1.56 -4.81 7.05
C ARG A 37 -0.47 -4.26 6.15
N THR A 38 0.79 -4.31 6.59
CA THR A 38 1.93 -3.93 5.75
C THR A 38 1.97 -4.77 4.48
N ILE A 39 1.84 -6.09 4.54
CA ILE A 39 1.81 -6.91 3.32
C ILE A 39 0.65 -6.54 2.39
N ASN A 40 -0.56 -6.37 2.93
CA ASN A 40 -1.73 -5.96 2.13
C ASN A 40 -1.54 -4.58 1.48
N ASP A 41 -0.99 -3.61 2.23
CA ASP A 41 -0.69 -2.27 1.74
C ASP A 41 0.33 -2.31 0.57
N TYR A 42 1.24 -3.29 0.56
CA TYR A 42 2.16 -3.54 -0.55
C TYR A 42 1.45 -4.16 -1.75
N GLU A 43 0.57 -5.14 -1.53
CA GLU A 43 -0.19 -5.83 -2.59
C GLU A 43 -1.19 -4.89 -3.29
N ASP A 44 -1.88 -4.03 -2.53
CA ASP A 44 -2.90 -3.10 -3.04
C ASP A 44 -2.27 -1.88 -3.75
N GLY A 45 -1.03 -1.52 -3.44
CA GLY A 45 -0.33 -0.38 -4.05
C GLY A 45 -0.95 0.99 -3.73
N GLU A 46 -1.97 1.03 -2.86
CA GLU A 46 -2.70 2.24 -2.45
C GLU A 46 -1.95 3.06 -1.38
N SER A 47 -1.04 2.44 -0.63
CA SER A 47 -0.27 3.15 0.41
C SER A 47 0.88 3.94 -0.20
N THR A 48 0.50 5.12 -0.70
CA THR A 48 1.34 6.28 -0.94
C THR A 48 1.96 6.70 0.39
N ASP A 49 3.13 6.16 0.76
CA ASP A 49 4.24 6.93 1.35
C ASP A 49 5.32 5.99 1.95
N ARG A 50 6.50 6.02 1.31
CA ARG A 50 7.83 5.61 1.84
C ARG A 50 7.88 4.27 2.56
N PHE A 51 8.08 3.21 1.79
CA PHE A 51 8.44 1.89 2.34
C PHE A 51 9.88 1.86 2.86
N GLN A 52 10.08 1.17 3.99
CA GLN A 52 11.41 1.03 4.55
C GLN A 52 12.20 0.01 3.76
N TYR A 53 13.43 0.37 3.37
CA TYR A 53 14.36 -0.52 2.67
C TYR A 53 14.52 -1.88 3.39
N ASN A 54 14.61 -1.87 4.72
CA ASN A 54 14.78 -3.08 5.51
C ASN A 54 13.63 -4.09 5.34
N GLN A 55 12.40 -3.59 5.19
CA GLN A 55 11.21 -4.43 5.01
C GLN A 55 11.20 -5.07 3.62
N LEU A 56 11.49 -4.27 2.59
CA LEU A 56 11.66 -4.75 1.21
C LEU A 56 12.78 -5.78 1.11
N ARG A 57 13.89 -5.54 1.79
CA ARG A 57 15.03 -6.44 1.83
C ARG A 57 14.68 -7.78 2.47
N ALA A 58 13.96 -7.77 3.59
CA ALA A 58 13.54 -9.01 4.25
C ALA A 58 12.63 -9.87 3.35
N ILE A 59 11.72 -9.24 2.60
CA ILE A 59 10.85 -9.93 1.63
C ILE A 59 11.69 -10.50 0.47
N ALA A 60 12.60 -9.69 -0.08
CA ALA A 60 13.50 -10.11 -1.15
C ALA A 60 14.38 -11.31 -0.76
N ASP A 61 14.99 -11.25 0.42
CA ASP A 61 15.84 -12.32 0.96
C ASP A 61 15.01 -13.59 1.22
N PHE A 62 13.77 -13.47 1.71
CA PHE A 62 12.88 -14.62 1.92
C PHE A 62 12.55 -15.36 0.63
N PHE A 63 12.24 -14.63 -0.45
CA PHE A 63 11.95 -15.23 -1.75
C PHE A 63 13.20 -15.50 -2.60
N SER A 64 14.39 -15.14 -2.11
CA SER A 64 15.66 -15.20 -2.87
C SER A 64 15.58 -14.49 -4.24
N VAL A 65 14.86 -13.37 -4.29
CA VAL A 65 14.73 -12.52 -5.49
C VAL A 65 15.45 -11.20 -5.27
N PRO A 66 15.98 -10.54 -6.33
CA PRO A 66 16.55 -9.22 -6.19
C PRO A 66 15.45 -8.20 -5.82
N MET A 67 15.78 -7.18 -5.02
CA MET A 67 14.80 -6.14 -4.64
C MET A 67 14.28 -5.39 -5.86
N GLU A 68 15.11 -5.19 -6.88
CA GLU A 68 14.74 -4.59 -8.17
C GLU A 68 13.63 -5.38 -8.90
N TYR A 69 13.45 -6.67 -8.58
CA TYR A 69 12.32 -7.44 -9.08
C TYR A 69 11.01 -7.09 -8.36
N LEU A 70 11.07 -6.76 -7.07
CA LEU A 70 9.90 -6.42 -6.26
C LEU A 70 9.52 -4.94 -6.36
N VAL A 71 10.42 -4.08 -6.82
CA VAL A 71 10.21 -2.63 -6.94
C VAL A 71 10.05 -2.26 -8.42
N GLU A 72 9.16 -1.34 -8.71
CA GLU A 72 9.13 -0.67 -10.01
C GLU A 72 10.19 0.45 -10.03
N GLU A 73 11.24 0.30 -10.85
CA GLU A 73 12.13 1.43 -11.15
C GLU A 73 11.34 2.45 -11.97
N VAL A 74 10.93 3.54 -11.32
CA VAL A 74 10.58 4.76 -12.03
C VAL A 74 11.87 5.33 -12.59
N ALA A 75 12.11 5.12 -13.89
CA ALA A 75 13.23 5.71 -14.61
C ALA A 75 13.26 7.22 -14.34
N GLU A 76 14.42 7.74 -13.92
CA GLU A 76 14.61 9.16 -13.56
C GLU A 76 14.46 10.12 -14.76
N ASP A 77 14.10 9.65 -15.95
CA ASP A 77 13.95 10.45 -17.16
C ASP A 77 12.60 11.19 -17.28
N ALA A 78 11.71 11.10 -16.27
CA ALA A 78 10.43 11.80 -16.27
C ALA A 78 10.39 13.11 -15.45
N ILE A 79 11.53 13.64 -15.00
CA ILE A 79 11.60 15.01 -14.43
C ILE A 79 11.70 16.06 -15.56
N SER A 80 10.75 16.03 -16.50
CA SER A 80 10.50 17.18 -17.39
C SER A 80 9.13 17.04 -18.06
N GLN A 81 8.02 17.20 -17.31
CA GLN A 81 6.80 17.85 -17.79
C GLN A 81 6.00 18.45 -16.63
N PRO A 82 5.60 19.74 -16.68
CA PRO A 82 4.64 20.30 -15.74
C PRO A 82 3.22 19.96 -16.22
N VAL A 83 2.64 18.87 -15.73
CA VAL A 83 1.23 18.56 -16.01
C VAL A 83 0.34 19.12 -14.90
N GLN A 84 0.04 20.41 -15.02
CA GLN A 84 -1.16 20.96 -14.41
C GLN A 84 -2.39 20.28 -15.03
N ARG A 85 -3.37 19.88 -14.21
CA ARG A 85 -4.76 20.31 -14.43
C ARG A 85 -5.63 20.17 -13.20
N ALA A 86 -6.05 21.34 -12.73
CA ALA A 86 -7.19 21.57 -11.85
C ALA A 86 -8.49 21.09 -12.53
N THR A 87 -9.46 20.57 -11.79
CA THR A 87 -10.77 21.16 -11.41
C THR A 87 -11.71 19.93 -11.37
N HIS A 88 -12.63 19.67 -10.42
CA HIS A 88 -13.88 20.36 -10.08
C HIS A 88 -14.59 19.58 -8.93
N CYS A 89 -14.98 20.24 -7.83
CA CYS A 89 -16.36 20.53 -7.38
C CYS A 89 -17.38 19.38 -7.09
N ARG A 90 -17.91 19.41 -5.84
CA ARG A 90 -19.23 18.93 -5.30
C ARG A 90 -19.41 17.41 -5.05
N LYS A 91 -19.92 16.93 -3.91
CA LYS A 91 -21.18 17.27 -3.22
C LYS A 91 -21.18 16.76 -1.77
N GLY A 92 -21.69 17.56 -0.83
CA GLY A 92 -22.06 17.05 0.50
C GLY A 92 -23.31 16.16 0.47
N LYS A 93 -23.46 15.30 1.48
CA LYS A 93 -24.77 14.81 1.95
C LYS A 93 -24.78 14.79 3.47
N LYS A 94 -25.64 15.64 4.03
CA LYS A 94 -26.14 15.56 5.40
C LYS A 94 -26.92 14.25 5.53
N SER A 95 -26.75 13.51 6.63
CA SER A 95 -27.76 12.53 7.04
C SER A 95 -28.08 12.75 8.51
N SER A 96 -29.28 13.27 8.70
CA SER A 96 -30.00 13.54 9.93
C SER A 96 -30.28 12.28 10.72
N ARG A 97 -30.06 12.31 12.04
CA ARG A 97 -30.77 11.41 12.97
C ARG A 97 -31.41 12.24 14.08
N ALA A 98 -32.48 12.93 13.71
CA ALA A 98 -33.51 13.35 14.66
C ALA A 98 -34.61 12.29 14.60
N SER A 99 -34.94 11.67 15.75
CA SER A 99 -36.26 11.18 16.17
C SER A 99 -36.09 10.20 17.33
N HIS A 100 -36.49 10.61 18.53
CA HIS A 100 -37.58 9.98 19.30
C HIS A 100 -37.92 10.91 20.49
N PRO A 101 -39.16 11.43 20.59
CA PRO A 101 -39.60 12.10 21.81
C PRO A 101 -39.83 11.08 22.93
N ALA A 102 -39.30 11.38 24.12
CA ALA A 102 -39.62 10.65 25.34
C ALA A 102 -41.03 11.03 25.80
N ALA A 103 -42.01 10.15 25.56
CA ALA A 103 -43.30 10.18 26.23
C ALA A 103 -43.27 9.13 27.34
N MET A 104 -43.07 9.55 28.58
CA MET A 104 -43.41 8.76 29.77
C MET A 104 -44.77 9.26 30.25
N GLY A 105 -45.78 8.41 30.09
CA GLY A 105 -47.09 8.60 30.70
C GLY A 105 -47.08 8.16 32.16
N ILE A 106 -47.78 8.94 32.98
CA ILE A 106 -48.47 8.51 34.20
C ILE A 106 -49.85 9.16 34.13
#